data_AF-A0A7W0Q732-F1
#
_entry.id   AF-A0A7W0Q732-F1
#
_cell.length_a   1.000
_cell.length_b   1.000
_cell.length_c   1.000
_cell.angle_alpha   90.00
_cell.angle_beta   90.00
_cell.angle_gamma   90.00
#
_symmetry.space_group_name_H-M   'P 1'
#
loop_
_entity.id
_entity.type
_entity.pdbx_description
1 polymer ?
#
loop_
_entity_poly.entity_id
_entity_poly.type
_entity_poly.pdbx_seq_one_letter_code
_entity_poly.pdbx_strand_id
1 'polypeptide(L)'
;MKLAVNLVLSLGMLALCAWLVWPNHDTREQLRGVIEGLSFAELWPYLVTYLGLLVVVQLCRALRWNNLLAPLGVRIPTGPLLAISSVGFMAILALPARLGELVRPGLLRRRGDLSASAALGTVAVERVVDGLLVSLF
;
A
#
# COMPACT_ATOMS: atom_id res chain seq x y z
N MET A 1 8.17 -24.12 -10.10
CA MET A 1 7.51 -24.01 -11.43
C MET A 1 6.38 -22.98 -11.44
N LYS A 2 5.37 -23.07 -10.57
CA LYS A 2 4.25 -22.07 -10.52
C LYS A 2 4.71 -20.61 -10.37
N LEU A 3 5.72 -20.34 -9.53
CA LEU A 3 6.26 -18.99 -9.32
C LEU A 3 6.97 -18.42 -10.56
N ALA A 4 7.70 -19.25 -11.30
CA ALA A 4 8.36 -18.84 -12.54
C ALA A 4 7.34 -18.50 -13.63
N VAL A 5 6.27 -19.28 -13.75
CA VAL A 5 5.17 -19.02 -14.69
C VAL A 5 4.46 -17.69 -14.38
N ASN A 6 4.16 -17.43 -13.10
CA ASN A 6 3.53 -16.17 -12.69
C ASN A 6 4.43 -14.96 -12.95
N LEU A 7 5.75 -15.09 -12.70
CA LEU A 7 6.70 -14.03 -12.99
C LEU A 7 6.76 -13.72 -14.49
N VAL A 8 6.87 -14.75 -15.34
CA VAL A 8 6.89 -14.58 -16.80
C VAL A 8 5.60 -13.93 -17.30
N LEU A 9 4.43 -14.36 -16.83
CA LEU A 9 3.15 -13.74 -17.17
C LEU A 9 3.07 -12.28 -16.72
N SER A 10 3.54 -11.96 -15.51
CA SER A 10 3.53 -10.60 -14.98
C SER A 10 4.48 -9.66 -15.76
N LEU A 11 5.66 -10.17 -16.15
CA LEU A 11 6.62 -9.44 -16.97
C LEU A 11 6.08 -9.23 -18.39
N GLY A 12 5.44 -10.25 -18.96
CA GLY A 12 4.77 -10.14 -20.26
C GLY A 12 3.64 -9.12 -20.25
N MET A 13 2.82 -9.12 -19.19
CA MET A 13 1.75 -8.13 -19.01
C MET A 13 2.31 -6.72 -18.83
N LEU A 14 3.37 -6.55 -18.03
CA LEU A 14 4.04 -5.27 -17.87
C LEU A 14 4.57 -4.76 -19.22
N ALA A 15 5.22 -5.62 -19.99
CA ALA A 15 5.74 -5.28 -21.31
C ALA A 15 4.61 -4.89 -22.28
N LEU A 16 3.48 -5.62 -22.26
CA LEU A 16 2.30 -5.29 -23.05
C LEU A 16 1.70 -3.94 -22.65
N CYS A 17 1.51 -3.68 -21.36
CA CYS A 17 1.00 -2.39 -20.86
C CYS A 17 1.96 -1.25 -21.23
N ALA A 18 3.27 -1.45 -21.07
CA ALA A 18 4.27 -0.45 -21.45
C ALA A 18 4.29 -0.19 -22.95
N TRP A 19 4.08 -1.24 -23.77
CA TRP A 19 3.98 -1.12 -25.22
C TRP A 19 2.69 -0.41 -25.67
N LEU A 20 1.55 -0.73 -25.05
CA LEU A 20 0.26 -0.07 -25.34
C LEU A 20 0.26 1.41 -24.99
N VAL A 21 0.96 1.78 -23.92
CA VAL A 21 1.09 3.19 -23.46
C VAL A 21 2.28 3.88 -24.13
N TRP A 22 3.08 3.18 -24.93
CA TRP A 22 4.33 3.71 -25.49
C TRP A 22 4.04 4.93 -26.38
N PRO A 23 4.48 6.15 -26.00
CA PRO A 23 4.05 7.35 -26.68
C PRO A 23 4.72 7.49 -28.05
N ASN A 24 3.93 7.88 -29.05
CA ASN A 24 4.40 8.23 -30.40
C ASN A 24 5.28 9.49 -30.36
N HIS A 25 6.00 9.76 -31.45
CA HIS A 25 6.91 10.90 -31.53
C HIS A 25 6.22 12.23 -31.16
N ASP A 26 5.06 12.50 -31.73
CA ASP A 26 4.30 13.74 -31.49
C ASP A 26 3.84 13.86 -30.02
N THR A 27 3.43 12.74 -29.43
CA THR A 27 3.02 12.69 -28.01
C THR A 27 4.19 12.98 -27.08
N ARG A 28 5.42 12.58 -27.45
CA ARG A 28 6.63 12.87 -26.67
C ARG A 28 7.00 14.35 -26.72
N GLU A 29 6.87 14.99 -27.87
CA GLU A 29 7.11 16.44 -27.99
C GLU A 29 6.09 17.24 -27.19
N GLN A 30 4.82 16.87 -27.23
CA GLN A 30 3.79 17.46 -26.37
C GLN A 30 4.10 17.28 -24.88
N LEU A 31 4.53 16.08 -24.47
CA LEU A 31 4.91 15.81 -23.08
C LEU A 31 6.09 16.67 -22.63
N ARG A 32 7.10 16.85 -23.50
CA ARG A 32 8.24 17.74 -23.23
C ARG A 32 7.80 19.18 -23.05
N GLY A 33 6.93 19.69 -23.92
CA GLY A 33 6.38 21.04 -23.80
C GLY A 33 5.60 21.25 -22.49
N VAL A 34 4.84 20.25 -22.04
CA VAL A 34 4.17 20.30 -20.73
C VAL A 34 5.19 20.30 -19.59
N ILE A 35 6.16 19.39 -19.60
CA ILE A 35 7.18 19.29 -18.53
C ILE A 35 8.02 20.58 -18.43
N GLU A 36 8.40 21.17 -19.56
CA GLU A 36 9.16 22.42 -19.61
C GLU A 36 8.32 23.62 -19.15
N GLY A 37 7.00 23.58 -19.36
CA GLY A 37 6.05 24.59 -18.89
C GLY A 37 5.63 24.45 -17.42
N LEU A 38 5.92 23.33 -16.76
CA LEU A 38 5.53 23.10 -15.36
C LEU A 38 6.38 23.94 -14.41
N SER A 39 5.77 24.96 -13.82
CA SER A 39 6.37 25.70 -12.72
C SER A 39 6.16 24.96 -11.38
N PHE A 40 7.18 24.96 -10.52
CA PHE A 40 7.07 24.33 -9.19
C PHE A 40 5.97 25.00 -8.33
N ALA A 41 5.68 26.27 -8.59
CA ALA A 41 4.63 27.03 -7.92
C ALA A 41 3.23 26.49 -8.21
N GLU A 42 2.97 26.07 -9.46
CA GLU A 42 1.69 25.47 -9.86
C GLU A 42 1.48 24.06 -9.31
N LEU A 43 2.56 23.31 -9.09
CA LEU A 43 2.52 21.96 -8.53
C LEU A 43 2.26 21.94 -7.02
N TRP A 44 2.62 23.02 -6.31
CA TRP A 44 2.58 23.07 -4.85
C TRP A 44 1.20 22.73 -4.23
N PRO A 45 0.07 23.29 -4.71
CA PRO A 45 -1.25 22.96 -4.14
C PRO A 45 -1.62 21.48 -4.32
N TYR A 46 -1.25 20.89 -5.46
CA TYR A 46 -1.48 19.48 -5.73
C TYR A 46 -0.62 18.58 -4.84
N LEU A 47 0.65 18.95 -4.64
CA LEU A 47 1.56 18.24 -3.76
C LEU A 47 1.05 18.25 -2.31
N VAL A 48 0.65 19.42 -1.81
CA VAL A 48 0.11 19.57 -0.46
C VAL A 48 -1.19 18.78 -0.30
N THR A 49 -2.09 18.85 -1.28
CA THR A 49 -3.34 18.08 -1.27
C THR A 49 -3.08 16.58 -1.28
N TYR A 50 -2.17 16.11 -2.12
CA TYR A 50 -1.77 14.71 -2.20
C TYR A 50 -1.16 14.21 -0.90
N LEU A 51 -0.23 14.97 -0.30
CA LEU A 51 0.36 14.64 0.99
C LEU A 51 -0.68 14.63 2.11
N GLY A 52 -1.61 15.59 2.12
CA GLY A 52 -2.73 15.63 3.06
C GLY A 52 -3.60 14.38 2.96
N LEU A 53 -3.98 14.00 1.74
CA LEU A 53 -4.75 12.77 1.49
C LEU A 53 -3.99 11.52 1.93
N LEU A 54 -2.68 11.43 1.68
CA LEU A 54 -1.86 10.32 2.16
C LEU A 54 -1.90 10.19 3.68
N VAL A 55 -1.79 11.29 4.41
CA VAL A 55 -1.88 11.29 5.87
C VAL A 55 -3.26 10.81 6.34
N VAL A 56 -4.34 11.31 5.73
CA VAL A 56 -5.71 10.89 6.05
C VAL A 56 -5.90 9.39 5.80
N VAL A 57 -5.44 8.88 4.66
CA VAL A 57 -5.52 7.45 4.34
C VAL A 57 -4.77 6.60 5.37
N GLN A 58 -3.57 7.03 5.76
CA GLN A 58 -2.78 6.29 6.76
C GLN A 58 -3.42 6.29 8.15
N LEU A 59 -4.05 7.40 8.54
CA LEU A 59 -4.82 7.50 9.78
C LEU A 59 -6.04 6.57 9.76
N CYS A 60 -6.86 6.65 8.71
CA CYS A 60 -8.04 5.79 8.56
C CYS A 60 -7.66 4.31 8.58
N ARG A 61 -6.57 3.94 7.88
CA ARG A 61 -6.07 2.56 7.85
C ARG A 61 -5.60 2.08 9.22
N ALA A 62 -4.87 2.92 9.95
CA ALA A 62 -4.40 2.60 11.29
C ALA A 62 -5.58 2.41 12.27
N LEU A 63 -6.55 3.33 12.27
CA LEU A 63 -7.73 3.27 13.13
C LEU A 63 -8.60 2.05 12.83
N ARG A 64 -8.84 1.76 11.55
CA ARG A 64 -9.58 0.55 11.13
C ARG A 64 -8.90 -0.71 11.64
N TRP A 65 -7.57 -0.78 11.57
CA TRP A 65 -6.82 -1.92 12.07
C TRP A 65 -6.90 -2.06 13.59
N ASN A 66 -6.91 -0.96 14.35
CA ASN A 66 -7.15 -1.01 15.80
C ASN A 66 -8.54 -1.58 16.14
N ASN A 67 -9.56 -1.27 15.34
CA ASN A 67 -10.90 -1.85 15.50
C ASN A 67 -10.91 -3.37 15.22
N LEU A 68 -10.11 -3.84 14.27
CA LEU A 68 -9.93 -5.29 14.00
C LEU A 68 -9.18 -6.01 15.13
N LEU A 69 -8.33 -5.30 15.89
CA LEU A 69 -7.61 -5.84 17.04
C LEU A 69 -8.45 -5.86 18.32
N ALA A 70 -9.45 -4.99 18.44
CA ALA A 70 -10.35 -4.93 19.59
C ALA A 70 -10.98 -6.28 20.02
N PRO A 71 -11.49 -7.15 19.13
CA PRO A 71 -12.02 -8.46 19.52
C PRO A 71 -10.95 -9.45 20.03
N LEU A 72 -9.67 -9.16 19.81
CA LEU A 72 -8.54 -9.94 20.34
C LEU A 72 -8.06 -9.44 21.71
N GLY A 73 -8.74 -8.45 22.29
CA GLY A 73 -8.37 -7.85 23.57
C GLY A 73 -7.20 -6.87 23.48
N VAL A 74 -6.73 -6.54 22.26
CA VAL A 74 -5.60 -5.64 22.04
C VAL A 74 -6.12 -4.27 21.61
N ARG A 75 -5.80 -3.23 22.39
CA ARG A 75 -6.04 -1.83 22.03
C ARG A 75 -4.74 -1.05 22.13
N ILE A 76 -4.29 -0.52 20.99
CA ILE A 76 -3.06 0.26 20.92
C ILE A 76 -3.43 1.75 20.94
N PRO A 77 -2.73 2.59 21.70
CA PRO A 77 -2.85 4.04 21.57
C PRO A 77 -2.43 4.50 20.15
N THR A 78 -3.02 5.61 19.70
CA THR A 78 -2.92 6.09 18.31
C THR A 78 -1.49 6.34 17.83
N GLY A 79 -0.61 6.87 18.68
CA GLY A 79 0.80 7.12 18.32
C GLY A 79 1.57 5.86 17.91
N PRO A 80 1.72 4.86 18.81
CA PRO A 80 2.38 3.59 18.48
C PRO A 80 1.68 2.82 17.36
N LEU A 81 0.35 2.89 17.29
CA LEU A 81 -0.44 2.29 16.21
C LEU A 81 -0.04 2.86 14.84
N LEU A 82 0.08 4.19 14.74
CA LEU A 82 0.53 4.85 13.51
C LEU A 82 1.96 4.48 13.16
N ALA A 83 2.87 4.43 14.13
CA ALA A 83 4.24 3.99 13.89
C ALA A 83 4.31 2.56 13.33
N ILE A 84 3.59 1.62 13.94
CA ILE A 84 3.52 0.22 13.46
C ILE A 84 2.87 0.15 12.08
N SER A 85 1.80 0.90 11.86
CA SER A 85 1.10 0.97 10.57
C SER A 85 2.03 1.50 9.46
N SER A 86 2.76 2.58 9.72
CA SER A 86 3.71 3.20 8.79
C SER A 86 4.90 2.30 8.49
N VAL A 87 5.49 1.64 9.50
CA VAL A 87 6.58 0.66 9.27
C VAL A 87 6.09 -0.52 8.44
N GLY A 88 4.90 -1.03 8.71
CA GLY A 88 4.29 -2.08 7.89
C GLY A 88 4.08 -1.63 6.44
N PHE A 89 3.65 -0.38 6.23
CA PHE A 89 3.48 0.17 4.88
C PHE A 89 4.82 0.35 4.16
N MET A 90 5.83 0.87 4.85
CA MET A 90 7.19 0.98 4.31
C MET A 90 7.73 -0.39 3.91
N ALA A 91 7.50 -1.42 4.73
CA ALA A 91 7.90 -2.78 4.40
C ALA A 91 7.16 -3.35 3.18
N ILE A 92 5.91 -2.94 2.92
CA ILE A 92 5.19 -3.34 1.71
C ILE A 92 5.82 -2.70 0.47
N LEU A 93 6.30 -1.46 0.58
CA LEU A 93 7.00 -0.77 -0.52
C LEU A 93 8.42 -1.30 -0.74
N ALA A 94 9.12 -1.63 0.34
CA ALA A 94 10.51 -2.07 0.29
C ALA A 94 10.67 -3.57 -0.03
N LEU A 95 9.72 -4.42 0.39
CA LEU A 95 9.80 -5.87 0.20
C LEU A 95 8.97 -6.35 -0.98
N PRO A 96 9.51 -7.23 -1.84
CA PRO A 96 8.75 -7.84 -2.91
C PRO A 96 7.62 -8.74 -2.37
N ALA A 97 6.64 -9.02 -3.23
CA ALA A 97 5.50 -9.89 -2.92
C ALA A 97 4.66 -9.46 -1.69
N ARG A 98 4.66 -8.17 -1.36
CA ARG A 98 3.89 -7.59 -0.24
C ARG A 98 4.17 -8.27 1.11
N LEU A 99 5.37 -8.84 1.30
CA LEU A 99 5.79 -9.47 2.54
C LEU A 99 5.72 -8.52 3.76
N GLY A 100 5.71 -7.21 3.51
CA GLY A 100 5.48 -6.19 4.53
C GLY A 100 4.13 -6.30 5.26
N GLU A 101 3.15 -7.00 4.71
CA GLU A 101 1.87 -7.27 5.39
C GLU A 101 2.04 -8.13 6.65
N LEU A 102 3.12 -8.93 6.72
CA LEU A 102 3.47 -9.74 7.89
C LEU A 102 4.24 -8.96 8.96
N VAL A 103 4.72 -7.74 8.65
CA VAL A 103 5.54 -6.96 9.57
C VAL A 103 4.70 -6.37 10.71
N ARG A 104 3.48 -5.90 10.44
CA ARG A 104 2.56 -5.38 11.48
C ARG A 104 2.20 -6.41 12.56
N PRO A 105 1.68 -7.61 12.22
CA PRO A 105 1.44 -8.66 13.20
C PRO A 105 2.75 -9.17 13.84
N GLY A 106 3.87 -9.18 13.11
CA GLY A 106 5.17 -9.54 13.64
C GLY A 106 5.67 -8.57 14.73
N LEU A 107 5.47 -7.26 14.53
CA LEU A 107 5.81 -6.23 15.52
C LEU A 107 4.92 -6.32 16.77
N LEU A 108 3.62 -6.59 16.61
CA LEU A 108 2.70 -6.86 17.71
C LEU A 108 3.09 -8.12 18.51
N ARG A 109 3.45 -9.20 17.80
CA ARG A 109 3.95 -10.41 18.45
C ARG A 109 5.22 -10.15 19.26
N ARG A 110 6.17 -9.37 18.73
CA ARG A 110 7.41 -9.00 19.44
C ARG A 110 7.15 -8.20 20.72
N ARG A 111 6.04 -7.46 20.79
CA ARG A 111 5.61 -6.76 22.01
C ARG A 111 4.95 -7.68 23.05
N GLY A 112 4.65 -8.93 22.68
CA GLY A 112 3.97 -9.90 23.55
C GLY A 112 2.44 -9.82 23.47
N ASP A 113 1.89 -8.99 22.58
CA ASP A 113 0.46 -8.69 22.56
C ASP A 113 -0.38 -9.80 21.90
N LEU A 114 0.21 -10.66 21.05
CA LEU A 114 -0.51 -11.68 20.27
C LEU A 114 0.30 -12.96 20.02
N SER A 115 -0.41 -14.10 19.95
CA SER A 115 0.14 -15.36 19.46
C SER A 115 0.39 -15.32 17.95
N ALA A 116 1.32 -16.14 17.44
CA ALA A 116 1.65 -16.18 16.01
C ALA A 116 0.43 -16.49 15.12
N SER A 117 -0.42 -17.40 15.58
CA SER A 117 -1.65 -17.80 14.87
C SER A 117 -2.68 -16.68 14.84
N ALA A 118 -2.88 -15.95 15.95
CA ALA A 118 -3.79 -14.81 15.99
C ALA A 118 -3.30 -13.68 15.08
N ALA A 119 -1.99 -13.41 15.10
CA ALA A 119 -1.37 -12.38 14.28
C ALA A 119 -1.52 -12.65 12.77
N LEU A 120 -1.31 -13.90 12.33
CA LEU A 120 -1.57 -14.31 10.94
C LEU A 120 -3.07 -14.29 10.59
N GLY A 121 -3.93 -14.67 11.54
CA GLY A 121 -5.39 -14.62 11.36
C GLY A 121 -5.91 -13.21 11.07
N THR A 122 -5.37 -12.18 11.75
CA THR A 122 -5.75 -10.79 11.47
C THR A 122 -5.45 -10.36 10.03
N VAL A 123 -4.33 -10.81 9.46
CA VAL A 123 -3.95 -10.50 8.08
C VAL A 123 -4.93 -11.16 7.11
N ALA A 124 -5.26 -12.44 7.33
CA ALA A 124 -6.18 -13.17 6.48
C ALA A 124 -7.58 -12.54 6.47
N VAL A 125 -8.12 -12.20 7.65
CA VAL A 125 -9.42 -11.52 7.77
C VAL A 125 -9.38 -10.16 7.08
N GLU A 126 -8.30 -9.38 7.26
CA GLU A 126 -8.14 -8.09 6.59
C GLU A 126 -8.18 -8.25 5.07
N ARG A 127 -7.48 -9.25 4.50
CA ARG A 127 -7.48 -9.50 3.05
C ARG A 127 -8.85 -9.93 2.53
N VAL A 128 -9.59 -10.76 3.26
CA VAL A 128 -10.94 -11.18 2.87
C VAL A 128 -11.89 -9.99 2.86
N VAL A 129 -11.85 -9.18 3.92
CA VAL A 129 -12.68 -7.97 4.03
C VAL A 129 -12.32 -6.97 2.92
N ASP A 130 -11.03 -6.74 2.66
CA ASP A 130 -10.58 -5.86 1.59
C ASP A 130 -11.05 -6.37 0.21
N GLY A 131 -10.92 -7.68 -0.05
CA GLY A 131 -11.38 -8.29 -1.30
C GLY A 131 -12.89 -8.19 -1.50
N LEU A 132 -13.67 -8.39 -0.44
CA LEU A 132 -15.13 -8.26 -0.47
C LEU A 132 -15.56 -6.82 -0.72
N LEU A 133 -14.95 -5.85 -0.04
CA LEU A 133 -15.25 -4.43 -0.25
C LEU A 133 -14.93 -4.01 -1.68
N VAL A 134 -13.77 -4.39 -2.22
CA VAL A 134 -13.40 -4.07 -3.60
C VAL A 134 -14.31 -4.77 -4.62
N SER A 135 -14.85 -5.95 -4.32
CA SER A 135 -15.72 -6.68 -5.26
C SER A 135 -17.18 -6.19 -5.23
N LEU A 136 -17.59 -5.49 -4.17
CA LEU A 136 -18.96 -4.99 -4.00
C LEU A 136 -19.16 -3.60 -4.66
N PHE A 137 -18.07 -2.89 -4.93
CA PHE A 137 -18.04 -1.57 -5.60
C PHE A 137 -17.44 -1.70 -6.99
#